data_AF-A0A976LJ26-F1
#
_entry.id   AF-A0A976LJ26-F1
#
_cell.length_a   1.000
_cell.length_b   1.000
_cell.length_c   1.000
_cell.angle_alpha   90.00
_cell.angle_beta   90.00
_cell.angle_gamma   90.00
#
_symmetry.space_group_name_H-M   'P 1'
#
loop_
_entity.id
_entity.type
_entity.pdbx_description
1 polymer ?
#
loop_
_entity_poly.entity_id
_entity_poly.type
_entity_poly.pdbx_seq_one_letter_code
_entity_poly.pdbx_strand_id
1 'polypeptide(L)'
;MLSSRGVCLRQTTRRSNWKWDCFVSPLTSGDPRNDNEIKTMSEINPNEVYTPKETEELLKVSTSTIKRMLKKGLINANKVGGQYRILGKEILRLVSPELERKAEKKYMKIKRKIIDTINPW
;
A
#
# COMPACT_ATOMS: atom_id res chain seq x y z
N MET A 1 -1.87 16.92 73.68
CA MET A 1 -2.88 17.40 72.70
C MET A 1 -2.14 18.36 71.78
N LEU A 2 -1.76 17.97 70.57
CA LEU A 2 -2.62 17.95 69.38
C LEU A 2 -2.12 16.88 68.40
N SER A 3 -3.07 16.08 67.92
CA SER A 3 -2.89 14.97 67.00
C SER A 3 -3.02 15.45 65.55
N SER A 4 -1.97 15.17 64.77
CA SER A 4 -1.99 14.65 63.40
C SER A 4 -3.18 14.99 62.49
N ARG A 5 -2.98 15.95 61.57
CA ARG A 5 -3.48 15.84 60.19
C ARG A 5 -2.40 16.35 59.23
N GLY A 6 -1.54 15.44 58.80
CA GLY A 6 -0.62 15.68 57.69
C GLY A 6 -1.41 15.81 56.39
N VAL A 7 -1.31 16.98 55.75
CA VAL A 7 -1.72 17.16 54.36
C VAL A 7 -0.52 16.75 53.50
N CYS A 8 -0.59 15.57 52.88
CA CYS A 8 0.35 15.16 51.85
C CYS A 8 0.04 15.92 50.56
N LEU A 9 0.62 17.11 50.39
CA LEU A 9 0.78 17.69 49.06
C LEU A 9 1.93 16.95 48.36
N ARG A 10 1.58 16.08 47.43
CA ARG A 10 2.50 15.42 46.50
C ARG A 10 3.09 16.48 45.58
N GLN A 11 4.14 17.17 46.02
CA GLN A 11 4.99 17.95 45.15
C GLN A 11 5.82 16.96 44.32
N THR A 12 5.36 16.60 43.11
CA THR A 12 6.27 16.06 42.10
C THR A 12 7.01 17.24 41.47
N THR A 13 8.03 17.69 42.18
CA THR A 13 9.12 18.47 41.61
C THR A 13 9.96 17.57 40.70
N ARG A 14 10.03 17.92 39.41
CA ARG A 14 11.25 17.94 38.56
C ARG A 14 10.85 18.03 37.08
N ARG A 15 10.57 19.27 36.66
CA ARG A 15 11.14 19.76 35.40
C ARG A 15 12.66 19.67 35.54
N SER A 16 13.27 18.69 34.88
CA SER A 16 14.72 18.71 34.64
C SER A 16 15.02 17.94 33.37
N ASN A 17 15.61 18.65 32.41
CA ASN A 17 16.26 18.16 31.19
C ASN A 17 15.37 17.62 30.06
N TRP A 18 14.76 18.54 29.33
CA TRP A 18 14.78 18.43 27.87
C TRP A 18 16.17 18.86 27.41
N LYS A 19 17.12 17.92 27.45
CA LYS A 19 18.42 18.11 26.80
C LYS A 19 18.17 18.01 25.31
N TRP A 20 18.15 19.15 24.63
CA TRP A 20 18.32 19.22 23.19
C TRP A 20 19.79 18.89 22.90
N ASP A 21 20.10 17.60 22.83
CA ASP A 21 21.36 17.18 22.23
C ASP A 21 21.22 17.34 20.71
N CYS A 22 21.70 18.48 20.23
CA CYS A 22 22.18 18.60 18.85
C CYS A 22 23.38 17.66 18.68
N PHE A 23 23.11 16.36 18.50
CA PHE A 23 24.11 15.43 18.01
C PHE A 23 24.25 15.63 16.50
N VAL A 24 25.06 16.62 16.12
CA VAL A 24 25.61 16.69 14.77
C VAL A 24 26.62 15.55 14.68
N SER A 25 26.24 14.45 14.04
CA SER A 25 27.18 13.36 13.76
C SER A 25 28.19 13.81 12.69
N PRO A 26 29.47 13.41 12.83
CA PRO A 26 30.54 13.80 11.90
C PRO A 26 30.35 13.19 10.52
N LEU A 27 30.66 13.98 9.49
CA LEU A 27 30.81 13.55 8.11
C LEU A 27 32.01 12.58 7.96
N THR A 28 31.73 11.28 7.85
CA THR A 28 32.57 10.29 7.14
C THR A 28 31.64 9.26 6.49
N SER A 29 31.31 9.43 5.22
CA SER A 29 32.03 8.91 4.04
C SER A 29 31.69 7.43 3.79
N GLY A 30 30.54 7.25 3.12
CA GLY A 30 29.87 6.00 2.85
C GLY A 30 28.38 6.21 3.00
N ASP A 31 27.76 6.92 2.05
CA ASP A 31 26.31 7.13 2.06
C ASP A 31 25.65 5.79 1.67
N PRO A 32 24.86 5.12 2.53
CA PRO A 32 24.10 3.95 2.13
C PRO A 32 22.90 4.32 1.24
N ARG A 33 22.75 5.60 0.85
CA ARG A 33 21.88 6.07 -0.23
C ARG A 33 22.35 5.62 -1.62
N ASN A 34 22.74 4.35 -1.73
CA ASN A 34 22.51 3.59 -2.93
C ASN A 34 21.41 2.55 -2.65
N ASP A 35 20.25 3.06 -2.23
CA ASP A 35 18.94 2.43 -2.35
C ASP A 35 18.48 2.34 -3.82
N ASN A 36 19.36 2.68 -4.76
CA ASN A 36 19.22 2.35 -6.17
C ASN A 36 19.62 0.89 -6.45
N GLU A 37 19.15 -0.07 -5.66
CA GLU A 37 18.62 -1.27 -6.30
C GLU A 37 17.16 -0.96 -6.64
N ILE A 38 17.05 -0.06 -7.62
CA ILE A 38 15.81 0.23 -8.30
C ILE A 38 15.39 -1.10 -8.93
N LYS A 39 14.56 -1.86 -8.23
CA LYS A 39 13.75 -2.94 -8.82
C LYS A 39 12.65 -2.30 -9.68
N THR A 40 13.06 -1.54 -10.70
CA THR A 40 12.23 -1.09 -11.81
C THR A 40 12.31 -2.17 -12.88
N MET A 41 11.25 -2.78 -13.36
CA MET A 41 9.82 -2.65 -13.13
C MET A 41 9.37 -4.07 -12.84
N SER A 42 8.82 -4.34 -11.66
CA SER A 42 8.03 -5.56 -11.48
C SER A 42 6.87 -5.49 -12.46
N GLU A 43 7.02 -6.15 -13.60
CA GLU A 43 5.96 -6.35 -14.56
C GLU A 43 4.78 -6.97 -13.83
N ILE A 44 3.65 -6.27 -13.84
CA ILE A 44 2.46 -6.73 -13.13
C ILE A 44 1.75 -7.71 -14.05
N ASN A 45 1.75 -8.98 -13.68
CA ASN A 45 1.04 -10.01 -14.42
C ASN A 45 -0.47 -9.87 -14.18
N PRO A 46 -1.30 -9.69 -15.22
CA PRO A 46 -2.74 -9.44 -15.03
C PRO A 46 -3.49 -10.62 -14.41
N ASN A 47 -3.02 -11.84 -14.64
CA ASN A 47 -3.68 -13.08 -14.21
C ASN A 47 -3.13 -13.65 -12.90
N GLU A 48 -2.15 -12.98 -12.30
CA GLU A 48 -1.55 -13.39 -11.04
C GLU A 48 -2.34 -12.86 -9.84
N VAL A 49 -2.25 -13.58 -8.72
CA VAL A 49 -2.96 -13.25 -7.47
C VAL A 49 -1.97 -12.71 -6.46
N TYR A 50 -2.20 -11.47 -6.03
CA TYR A 50 -1.36 -10.75 -5.10
C TYR A 50 -1.97 -10.66 -3.70
N THR A 51 -1.11 -10.67 -2.68
CA THR A 51 -1.46 -10.33 -1.31
C THR A 51 -1.51 -8.81 -1.11
N PRO A 52 -2.15 -8.31 -0.04
CA PRO A 52 -2.14 -6.88 0.27
C PRO A 52 -0.74 -6.33 0.57
N LYS A 53 0.20 -7.18 1.03
CA LYS A 53 1.59 -6.80 1.29
C LYS A 53 2.38 -6.65 -0.01
N GLU A 54 2.27 -7.64 -0.90
CA GLU A 54 2.85 -7.55 -2.25
C GLU A 54 2.30 -6.32 -2.99
N THR A 55 1.00 -6.06 -2.88
CA THR A 55 0.37 -4.90 -3.53
C THR A 55 0.88 -3.57 -2.95
N GLU A 56 1.21 -3.51 -1.66
CA GLU A 56 1.84 -2.34 -1.02
C GLU A 56 3.23 -2.09 -1.59
N GLU A 57 4.01 -3.15 -1.76
CA GLU A 57 5.35 -3.07 -2.33
C GLU A 57 5.34 -2.64 -3.81
N LEU A 58 4.34 -3.11 -4.57
CA LEU A 58 4.13 -2.79 -5.98
C LEU A 58 3.68 -1.33 -6.19
N LEU A 59 2.64 -0.90 -5.48
CA LEU A 59 2.07 0.44 -5.65
C LEU A 59 2.77 1.51 -4.79
N LYS A 60 3.66 1.10 -3.88
CA LYS A 60 4.32 1.96 -2.87
C LYS A 60 3.30 2.71 -1.99
N VAL A 61 2.22 2.02 -1.60
CA VAL A 61 1.13 2.59 -0.78
C VAL A 61 0.95 1.78 0.48
N SER A 62 0.74 2.45 1.61
CA SER A 62 0.57 1.76 2.90
C SER A 62 -0.57 0.72 2.91
N THR A 63 -0.36 -0.39 3.62
CA THR A 63 -1.38 -1.44 3.82
C THR A 63 -2.75 -0.91 4.27
N SER A 64 -2.77 0.14 5.10
CA SER A 64 -4.01 0.75 5.60
C SER A 64 -4.85 1.34 4.46
N THR A 65 -4.18 1.88 3.44
CA THR A 65 -4.81 2.47 2.25
C THR A 65 -5.32 1.39 1.34
N ILE A 66 -4.57 0.29 1.14
CA ILE A 66 -5.06 -0.87 0.40
C ILE A 66 -6.32 -1.45 1.05
N LYS A 67 -6.31 -1.68 2.37
CA LYS A 67 -7.49 -2.15 3.10
C LYS A 67 -8.69 -1.21 2.94
N ARG A 68 -8.47 0.10 2.91
CA ARG A 68 -9.51 1.11 2.68
C ARG A 68 -10.02 1.08 1.24
N MET A 69 -9.15 0.91 0.24
CA MET A 69 -9.55 0.73 -1.16
C MET A 69 -10.41 -0.52 -1.34
N LEU A 70 -10.06 -1.62 -0.66
CA LEU A 70 -10.86 -2.85 -0.63
C LEU A 70 -12.24 -2.61 0.00
N LYS A 71 -12.32 -1.91 1.14
CA LYS A 71 -13.59 -1.58 1.79
C LYS A 71 -14.49 -0.67 0.95
N LYS A 72 -13.88 0.25 0.17
CA LYS A 72 -14.59 1.16 -0.72
C LYS A 72 -14.95 0.54 -2.08
N GLY A 73 -14.46 -0.67 -2.38
CA GLY A 73 -14.68 -1.33 -3.67
C GLY A 73 -13.92 -0.69 -4.84
N LEU A 74 -12.83 0.03 -4.59
CA LEU A 74 -11.97 0.55 -5.67
C LEU A 74 -11.16 -0.57 -6.34
N ILE A 75 -10.82 -1.60 -5.58
CA ILE A 75 -10.11 -2.80 -6.02
C ILE A 75 -11.01 -3.98 -5.71
N ASN A 76 -11.30 -4.82 -6.72
CA ASN A 76 -11.97 -6.07 -6.47
C ASN A 76 -10.98 -7.10 -5.92
N ALA A 77 -11.35 -7.78 -4.84
CA ALA A 77 -10.56 -8.84 -4.26
C ALA A 77 -11.45 -9.91 -3.66
N ASN A 78 -10.93 -11.14 -3.66
CA ASN A 78 -11.61 -12.26 -3.06
C ASN A 78 -11.05 -12.49 -1.66
N LYS A 79 -11.91 -12.87 -0.72
CA LYS A 79 -11.49 -13.27 0.62
C LYS A 79 -11.31 -14.79 0.65
N VAL A 80 -10.08 -15.25 0.86
CA VAL A 80 -9.73 -16.68 0.93
C VAL A 80 -8.96 -16.91 2.23
N GLY A 81 -9.47 -17.81 3.08
CA GLY A 81 -8.81 -18.14 4.36
C GLY A 81 -8.57 -16.93 5.27
N GLY A 82 -9.49 -15.95 5.27
CA GLY A 82 -9.35 -14.72 6.07
C GLY A 82 -8.43 -13.65 5.47
N GLN A 83 -7.72 -13.95 4.39
CA GLN A 83 -6.86 -13.02 3.68
C GLN A 83 -7.54 -12.50 2.41
N TYR A 84 -7.21 -11.27 2.01
CA TYR A 84 -7.63 -10.74 0.72
C TYR A 84 -6.65 -11.17 -0.36
N ARG A 85 -7.18 -11.46 -1.55
CA ARG A 85 -6.45 -11.89 -2.74
C ARG A 85 -6.88 -11.01 -3.90
N ILE A 86 -5.95 -10.23 -4.43
CA ILE A 86 -6.17 -9.19 -5.45
C ILE A 86 -5.66 -9.73 -6.78
N LEU A 87 -6.45 -9.64 -7.85
CA LEU A 87 -5.96 -9.99 -9.18
C LEU A 87 -5.11 -8.85 -9.76
N GLY A 88 -4.02 -9.18 -10.44
CA GLY A 88 -3.14 -8.19 -11.07
C GLY A 88 -3.84 -7.24 -12.04
N LYS A 89 -4.89 -7.70 -12.74
CA LYS A 89 -5.72 -6.86 -13.61
C LYS A 89 -6.34 -5.67 -12.88
N GLU A 90 -6.70 -5.82 -11.60
CA GLU A 90 -7.31 -4.77 -10.79
C GLU A 90 -6.27 -3.72 -10.38
N ILE A 91 -5.04 -4.17 -10.11
CA ILE A 91 -3.89 -3.29 -9.84
C ILE A 91 -3.56 -2.48 -11.10
N LEU A 92 -3.49 -3.15 -12.25
CA LEU A 92 -3.25 -2.50 -13.55
C LEU A 92 -4.31 -1.45 -13.88
N ARG A 93 -5.58 -1.72 -13.57
CA ARG A 93 -6.69 -0.78 -13.74
C ARG A 93 -6.50 0.50 -12.91
N LEU A 94 -5.98 0.39 -11.69
CA LEU A 94 -5.69 1.58 -10.87
C LEU A 94 -4.52 2.40 -11.41
N VAL A 95 -3.48 1.75 -11.92
CA VAL A 95 -2.26 2.42 -12.39
C VAL A 95 -2.49 3.04 -13.77
N SER A 96 -3.21 2.38 -14.67
CA SER A 96 -3.42 2.86 -16.03
C SER A 96 -4.81 2.53 -16.58
N PRO A 97 -5.78 3.46 -16.45
CA PRO A 97 -7.10 3.34 -17.07
C PRO A 97 -7.04 3.24 -18.61
N GLU A 98 -5.96 3.72 -19.22
CA GLU A 98 -5.77 3.66 -20.67
C GLU A 98 -5.54 2.23 -21.18
N LEU A 99 -4.86 1.39 -20.41
CA LEU A 99 -4.57 0.00 -20.80
C LEU A 99 -5.87 -0.83 -20.85
N GLU A 100 -6.77 -0.62 -19.90
CA GLU A 100 -8.08 -1.29 -19.85
C GLU A 100 -8.93 -0.93 -21.08
N ARG A 101 -9.05 0.37 -21.38
CA ARG A 101 -9.78 0.86 -22.58
C ARG A 101 -9.24 0.26 -23.88
N LYS A 102 -7.93 0.05 -23.98
CA LYS A 102 -7.30 -0.60 -25.15
C LYS A 102 -7.62 -2.09 -25.19
N ALA A 103 -7.59 -2.78 -24.06
CA ALA A 103 -7.92 -4.20 -23.96
C ALA A 103 -9.39 -4.49 -24.32
N GLU A 104 -10.32 -3.68 -23.80
CA GLU A 104 -11.76 -3.78 -24.12
C GLU A 104 -12.01 -3.63 -25.62
N LYS A 105 -11.41 -2.61 -26.25
CA LYS A 105 -11.53 -2.39 -27.70
C LYS A 105 -11.01 -3.59 -28.49
N LYS A 106 -9.89 -4.20 -28.08
CA LYS A 106 -9.35 -5.41 -28.72
C LYS A 106 -10.32 -6.59 -28.56
N TYR A 107 -10.82 -6.83 -27.35
CA TYR A 107 -11.78 -7.90 -27.07
C TYR A 107 -13.06 -7.73 -27.90
N MET A 108 -13.63 -6.52 -27.96
CA MET A 108 -14.84 -6.25 -28.75
C MET A 108 -14.64 -6.50 -30.24
N LYS A 109 -13.47 -6.18 -30.80
CA LYS A 109 -13.13 -6.50 -32.19
C LYS A 109 -13.08 -8.01 -32.43
N ILE A 110 -12.46 -8.75 -31.52
CA ILE A 110 -12.38 -10.22 -31.62
C ILE A 110 -13.77 -10.85 -31.49
N LYS A 111 -14.54 -10.44 -30.47
CA LYS A 111 -15.92 -10.89 -30.27
C LYS A 111 -16.79 -10.66 -31.50
N ARG A 112 -16.69 -9.47 -32.11
CA ARG A 112 -17.41 -9.14 -33.35
C ARG A 112 -17.04 -10.09 -34.48
N LYS A 113 -15.75 -10.30 -34.74
CA LYS A 113 -15.28 -11.25 -35.77
C LYS A 113 -15.82 -12.65 -35.55
N ILE A 114 -15.82 -13.13 -34.29
CA ILE A 114 -16.37 -14.43 -33.93
C ILE A 114 -17.87 -14.48 -34.25
N ILE A 115 -18.65 -13.46 -33.87
CA ILE A 115 -20.08 -13.38 -34.19
C ILE A 115 -20.31 -13.38 -35.71
N ASP A 116 -19.57 -12.57 -36.45
CA ASP A 116 -19.67 -12.49 -37.91
C ASP A 116 -19.34 -13.84 -38.58
N THR A 117 -18.47 -14.63 -37.96
CA THR A 117 -18.07 -15.97 -38.45
C THR A 117 -19.08 -17.06 -38.05
N ILE A 118 -19.82 -16.88 -36.96
CA ILE A 118 -20.85 -17.81 -36.47
C ILE A 118 -22.21 -17.57 -37.13
N ASN A 119 -22.45 -16.37 -37.67
CA ASN A 119 -23.68 -16.00 -38.40
C ASN A 119 -23.64 -16.16 -39.95
N PRO A 120 -23.05 -17.21 -40.57
CA PRO A 120 -23.34 -17.53 -41.96
C PRO A 120 -24.56 -18.47 -42.11
N TRP A 121 -25.17 -18.92 -41.00
CA TRP A 121 -26.40 -19.73 -40.93
C TRP A 121 -27.33 -19.23 -39.85
#